data_AF-A0A5D4GZQ9-F1
#
_entry.id   AF-A0A5D4GZQ9-F1
#
_cell.length_a   1.000
_cell.length_b   1.000
_cell.length_c   1.000
_cell.angle_alpha   90.00
_cell.angle_beta   90.00
_cell.angle_gamma   90.00
#
_symmetry.space_group_name_H-M   'P 1'
#
loop_
_entity.id
_entity.type
_entity.pdbx_description
1 polymer ?
#
loop_
_entity_poly.entity_id
_entity_poly.type
_entity_poly.pdbx_seq_one_letter_code
_entity_poly.pdbx_strand_id
1 'polypeptide(L)' 'MRGRQCISKALVFALAVLASGCGTPREKTAPCKRPANLSSFASTGDECGPMFSVNADRAAVLAAIQGFATGDEE' A
#
# COMPACT_ATOMS: atom_id res chain seq x y z
N MET A 1 30.85 44.09 16.81
CA MET A 1 31.11 42.63 16.73
C MET A 1 29.84 41.78 16.82
N ARG A 2 28.89 42.11 17.71
CA ARG A 2 27.62 41.37 17.89
C ARG A 2 26.74 41.29 16.63
N GLY A 3 26.63 42.37 15.84
CA GLY A 3 25.83 42.36 14.60
C GLY A 3 26.32 41.39 13.52
N ARG A 4 27.65 41.28 13.33
CA ARG A 4 28.26 40.31 12.38
C ARG A 4 28.01 38.86 12.82
N GLN A 5 28.00 38.61 14.14
CA GLN A 5 27.68 37.29 14.70
C GLN A 5 26.21 36.93 14.51
N CYS A 6 25.28 37.88 14.68
CA CYS A 6 23.86 37.65 14.44
C CYS A 6 23.57 37.30 12.97
N ILE A 7 24.20 38.02 12.03
CA ILE A 7 24.04 37.77 10.59
C ILE A 7 24.57 36.38 10.22
N SER A 8 25.75 36.01 10.73
CA SER A 8 26.33 34.68 10.47
C SER A 8 25.44 33.57 11.03
N LYS A 9 24.91 33.72 12.24
CA LYS A 9 24.00 32.75 12.87
C LYS A 9 22.70 32.59 12.07
N ALA A 10 22.10 33.69 11.64
CA ALA A 10 20.89 33.68 10.82
C ALA A 10 21.12 32.97 9.48
N LEU A 11 22.26 33.21 8.83
CA LEU A 11 22.61 32.60 7.55
C LEU A 11 22.83 31.09 7.67
N VAL A 12 23.53 30.64 8.72
CA VAL A 12 23.70 29.21 9.02
C VAL A 12 22.36 28.53 9.29
N PHE A 13 21.47 29.20 10.04
CA PHE A 13 20.14 28.66 10.34
C PHE A 13 19.28 28.52 9.08
N ALA A 14 19.30 29.52 8.21
CA ALA A 14 18.58 29.48 6.93
C ALA A 14 19.06 28.34 6.03
N LEU A 15 20.38 28.14 5.93
CA LEU A 15 20.95 27.04 5.15
C LEU A 15 20.59 25.66 5.73
N ALA A 16 20.57 25.52 7.05
CA ALA A 16 20.16 24.27 7.71
C ALA A 16 18.69 23.93 7.43
N VAL A 17 17.79 24.92 7.49
CA VAL A 17 16.37 24.73 7.15
C VAL A 17 16.21 24.30 5.69
N LEU A 18 16.89 24.96 4.76
CA LEU A 18 16.85 24.63 3.34
C LEU A 18 17.41 23.23 3.05
N ALA A 19 18.47 22.81 3.75
CA ALA A 19 19.05 21.48 3.60
C ALA A 19 18.22 20.36 4.28
N SER A 20 17.45 20.69 5.32
CA SER A 20 16.58 19.74 6.04
C SER A 20 15.26 19.44 5.31
N GLY A 21 14.96 20.17 4.23
CA GLY A 21 13.86 19.88 3.32
C GLY A 21 14.11 18.61 2.53
N CYS A 22 13.72 17.47 3.11
CA CYS A 22 13.75 16.18 2.43
C CYS A 22 12.80 16.20 1.22
N GLY A 23 13.33 15.93 0.04
CA GLY A 23 12.52 15.71 -1.16
C GLY A 23 11.47 14.66 -0.86
N THR A 24 10.21 15.03 -1.04
CA THR A 24 9.12 14.06 -1.02
C THR A 24 9.48 12.92 -1.97
N PRO A 25 9.35 11.64 -1.57
CA PRO A 25 9.58 10.55 -2.49
C PRO A 25 8.64 10.74 -3.68
N ARG A 26 9.25 11.07 -4.82
CA ARG A 26 8.62 11.13 -6.13
C ARG A 26 8.10 9.72 -6.43
N GLU A 27 6.80 9.54 -6.28
CA GLU A 27 5.99 8.44 -6.79
C GLU A 27 6.57 7.03 -6.61
N LYS A 28 6.28 6.38 -5.48
CA LYS A 28 6.24 4.91 -5.39
C LYS A 28 5.43 4.44 -4.18
N THR A 29 4.19 4.89 -4.09
CA THR A 29 3.18 4.12 -3.38
C THR A 29 2.20 3.63 -4.43
N ALA A 30 2.03 2.31 -4.53
CA ALA A 30 0.78 1.79 -5.08
C ALA A 30 -0.35 2.57 -4.39
N PRO A 31 -1.36 3.09 -5.11
CA PRO A 31 -2.22 4.14 -4.61
C PRO A 31 -2.86 3.73 -3.29
N CYS A 32 -2.29 4.22 -2.17
CA CYS A 32 -2.85 4.00 -0.83
C CYS A 32 -4.18 4.76 -0.66
N LYS A 33 -4.55 5.56 -1.67
CA LYS A 33 -5.87 6.13 -1.84
C LYS A 33 -6.71 5.14 -2.61
N ARG A 34 -7.75 4.60 -1.96
CA ARG A 34 -8.82 3.85 -2.65
C ARG A 34 -9.28 4.74 -3.82
N PRO A 35 -9.11 4.31 -5.08
CA PRO A 35 -9.50 5.15 -6.20
C PRO A 35 -10.98 5.47 -6.07
N ALA A 36 -11.35 6.72 -6.35
CA ALA A 36 -12.74 7.17 -6.31
C ALA A 36 -13.63 6.32 -7.25
N ASN A 37 -13.01 5.69 -8.26
CA ASN A 37 -13.65 4.75 -9.16
C ASN A 37 -12.90 3.42 -9.15
N LEU A 38 -13.49 2.40 -8.51
CA LEU A 38 -12.95 1.03 -8.45
C LEU A 38 -12.79 0.39 -9.83
N SER A 39 -13.45 0.93 -10.86
CA SER A 39 -13.38 0.44 -12.24
C SER A 39 -12.02 0.60 -12.90
N SER A 40 -11.13 1.51 -12.44
CA SER A 40 -9.81 1.67 -13.08
C SER A 40 -8.88 0.47 -12.90
N PHE A 41 -9.19 -0.41 -11.93
CA PHE A 41 -8.50 -1.68 -11.73
C PHE A 41 -9.28 -2.89 -12.26
N ALA A 42 -10.54 -2.70 -12.63
CA ALA A 42 -11.32 -3.74 -13.24
C ALA A 42 -10.94 -3.80 -14.72
N SER A 43 -10.28 -4.87 -15.14
CA SER A 43 -10.28 -5.22 -16.56
C SER A 43 -11.74 -5.32 -17.00
N THR A 44 -12.10 -4.68 -18.12
CA THR A 44 -13.38 -4.97 -18.77
C THR A 44 -13.38 -6.49 -19.00
N GLY A 45 -14.45 -7.17 -18.58
CA GLY A 45 -14.51 -8.62 -18.35
C GLY A 45 -14.33 -9.50 -19.59
N ASP A 46 -13.73 -8.95 -20.66
CA ASP A 46 -13.49 -9.57 -21.95
C ASP A 46 -12.43 -10.68 -21.87
N GLU A 47 -11.54 -10.64 -20.86
CA GLU A 47 -10.46 -11.62 -20.64
C GLU A 47 -10.74 -12.62 -19.48
N CYS A 48 -11.91 -12.56 -18.85
CA CYS A 48 -12.27 -13.56 -17.85
C CYS A 48 -13.03 -14.68 -18.56
N GLY A 49 -12.34 -15.80 -18.82
CA GLY A 49 -12.94 -16.99 -19.42
C GLY A 49 -14.18 -17.49 -18.67
N PRO A 50 -14.84 -18.55 -19.16
CA PRO A 50 -16.09 -19.03 -18.57
C PRO A 50 -15.91 -19.31 -17.08
N MET A 51 -16.81 -18.76 -16.25
CA MET A 51 -16.84 -19.05 -14.83
C MET A 51 -17.05 -20.56 -14.63
N PHE A 52 -16.26 -21.17 -13.75
CA PHE A 52 -16.42 -22.57 -13.37
C PHE A 52 -16.61 -22.70 -11.86
N SER A 53 -17.35 -23.74 -11.45
CA SER A 53 -17.47 -24.05 -10.03
C SER A 53 -16.15 -24.64 -9.53
N VAL A 54 -15.52 -23.95 -8.58
CA VAL A 54 -14.31 -24.46 -7.90
C VAL A 54 -14.64 -25.67 -7.01
N ASN A 55 -15.89 -25.74 -6.53
CA ASN A 55 -16.36 -26.73 -5.57
C ASN A 55 -17.50 -27.54 -6.17
N ALA A 56 -17.16 -28.45 -7.09
CA ALA A 56 -18.14 -29.29 -7.78
C ALA A 56 -18.86 -30.27 -6.82
N ASP A 57 -18.14 -30.78 -5.81
CA ASP A 57 -18.71 -31.63 -4.77
C ASP A 57 -18.79 -30.90 -3.43
N ARG A 58 -20.02 -30.53 -3.06
CA ARG A 58 -20.31 -29.84 -1.80
C ARG A 58 -19.97 -30.69 -0.58
N ALA A 59 -20.14 -32.01 -0.65
CA ALA A 59 -19.92 -32.89 0.50
C ALA A 59 -18.43 -32.99 0.83
N ALA A 60 -17.59 -33.25 -0.18
CA ALA A 60 -16.13 -33.27 -0.02
C ALA A 60 -15.59 -31.94 0.53
N VAL A 61 -16.09 -30.81 0.03
CA VAL A 61 -15.65 -29.47 0.46
C VAL A 61 -16.01 -29.22 1.93
N LEU A 62 -17.20 -29.61 2.37
CA LEU A 62 -17.60 -29.45 3.77
C LEU A 62 -16.78 -30.35 4.71
N ALA A 63 -16.47 -31.57 4.29
CA ALA A 63 -15.60 -32.46 5.06
C ALA A 63 -14.18 -31.89 5.21
N ALA A 64 -13.61 -31.33 4.13
CA ALA A 64 -12.30 -30.67 4.18
C ALA A 64 -12.32 -29.44 5.12
N ILE A 65 -13.34 -28.59 5.03
CA ILE A 65 -13.49 -27.43 5.94
C ILE A 65 -13.59 -27.88 7.39
N GLN A 66 -14.32 -28.96 7.66
CA GLN A 66 -14.43 -29.52 9.01
C GLN A 66 -13.08 -30.04 9.52
N GLY A 67 -12.30 -30.74 8.68
CA GLY A 67 -10.95 -31.17 9.04
C GLY A 67 -10.02 -30.00 9.42
N PHE A 68 -10.04 -28.91 8.64
CA PHE A 68 -9.29 -27.70 9.01
C PHE A 68 -9.81 -27.02 10.28
N ALA A 69 -11.13 -27.03 10.50
CA ALA A 69 -11.76 -26.38 11.64
C ALA A 69 -11.52 -27.13 12.95
N THR A 70 -11.36 -28.45 12.90
CA THR A 70 -11.05 -29.25 14.10
C THR A 70 -9.60 -29.10 14.54
N GLY A 71 -8.74 -28.53 13.71
CA GLY A 71 -7.30 -28.46 13.94
C GLY A 71 -6.72 -29.87 13.90
N ASP A 72 -5.90 -30.17 12.91
CA ASP A 72 -5.04 -31.36 13.01
C ASP A 72 -4.09 -31.13 14.20
N GLU A 73 -4.52 -31.56 15.39
CA GLU A 73 -3.68 -31.81 16.55
C GLU A 73 -2.77 -33.00 16.19
N GLU A 74 -1.68 -32.74 15.48
CA GLU A 74 -0.45 -33.53 15.63
C GLU A 74 0.31 -33.10 16.89
#